data_AF-A0A0T7GA62-F1
#
_entry.id   AF-A0A0T7GA62-F1
#
_cell.length_a   1.000
_cell.length_b   1.000
_cell.length_c   1.000
_cell.angle_alpha   90.00
_cell.angle_beta   90.00
_cell.angle_gamma   90.00
#
_symmetry.space_group_name_H-M   'P 1'
#
loop_
_entity.id
_entity.type
_entity.pdbx_description
1 polymer ?
#
loop_
_entity_poly.entity_id
_entity_poly.type
_entity_poly.pdbx_seq_one_letter_code
_entity_poly.pdbx_strand_id
1 'polypeptide(L)' 'MTVIQEEPPTALPSHPEEIKSTFDLRVGKNITLQGSARITPVGVISTGIAVAAMTFALGYLISSMRRRGN' A
#
# COMPACT_ATOMS: atom_id res chain seq x y z
N MET A 1 25.00 -12.90 -45.84
CA MET A 1 23.77 -12.43 -45.17
C MET A 1 23.52 -13.32 -43.98
N THR A 2 23.91 -12.90 -42.78
CA THR A 2 23.62 -13.60 -41.53
C THR A 2 22.27 -13.13 -41.02
N VAL A 3 21.29 -14.03 -40.99
CA VAL A 3 19.97 -13.78 -40.42
C VAL A 3 20.15 -13.58 -38.91
N ILE A 4 19.93 -12.35 -38.44
CA ILE A 4 19.81 -12.04 -37.01
C ILE A 4 18.43 -12.58 -36.60
N GLN A 5 18.41 -13.72 -35.91
CA GLN A 5 17.20 -14.15 -35.21
C GLN A 5 17.07 -13.29 -33.96
N GLU A 6 16.08 -12.40 -33.96
CA GLU A 6 15.64 -11.66 -32.79
C GLU A 6 14.94 -12.67 -31.86
N GLU A 7 15.65 -13.14 -30.83
CA GLU A 7 15.03 -13.95 -29.77
C GLU A 7 13.85 -13.17 -29.18
N PRO A 8 12.66 -13.80 -29.01
CA PRO A 8 11.56 -13.15 -28.33
C PRO A 8 12.01 -12.80 -26.91
N PRO A 9 11.58 -11.65 -26.34
CA PRO A 9 12.00 -11.28 -25.00
C PRO A 9 11.57 -12.38 -24.05
N THR A 10 12.55 -13.13 -23.55
CA THR A 10 12.34 -14.14 -22.51
C THR A 10 11.81 -13.37 -21.32
N ALA A 11 10.50 -13.45 -21.08
CA ALA A 11 9.87 -12.88 -19.90
C ALA A 11 10.56 -13.52 -18.69
N LEU A 12 11.44 -12.75 -18.04
CA LEU A 12 12.12 -13.17 -16.83
C LEU A 12 11.04 -13.66 -15.85
N PRO A 13 11.24 -14.82 -15.19
CA PRO A 13 10.29 -15.29 -14.19
C PRO A 13 10.20 -14.23 -13.09
N SER A 14 9.08 -13.51 -13.06
CA SER A 14 8.77 -12.52 -12.03
C SER A 14 8.86 -13.22 -10.68
N HIS A 15 9.81 -12.81 -9.84
CA HIS A 15 10.03 -13.39 -8.52
C HIS A 15 8.72 -13.40 -7.71
N PRO A 16 8.35 -14.55 -7.10
CA PRO A 16 7.05 -14.75 -6.47
C PRO A 16 6.84 -13.92 -5.19
N GLU A 17 7.88 -13.30 -4.63
CA GLU A 17 7.76 -12.44 -3.44
C GLU A 17 7.18 -11.03 -3.69
N GLU A 18 7.06 -10.54 -4.93
CA GLU A 18 6.54 -9.19 -5.20
C GLU A 18 5.01 -9.18 -5.38
N ILE A 19 4.26 -8.98 -4.29
CA ILE A 19 2.81 -8.70 -4.37
C ILE A 19 2.62 -7.28 -4.92
N LYS A 20 2.31 -7.18 -6.22
CA LYS A 20 1.90 -5.94 -6.87
C LYS A 20 0.45 -5.65 -6.48
N SER A 21 0.25 -4.68 -5.60
CA SER A 21 -1.08 -4.19 -5.25
C SER A 21 -1.45 -3.05 -6.17
N THR A 22 -2.42 -3.30 -7.05
CA THR A 22 -3.08 -2.26 -7.84
C THR A 22 -4.40 -1.93 -7.17
N PHE A 23 -4.61 -0.67 -6.80
CA PHE A 23 -5.87 -0.19 -6.24
C PHE A 23 -6.45 0.89 -7.13
N ASP A 24 -7.72 0.74 -7.46
CA ASP A 24 -8.53 1.76 -8.13
C ASP A 24 -9.52 2.29 -7.11
N LEU A 25 -9.32 3.52 -6.66
CA LEU A 25 -10.16 4.17 -5.67
C LEU A 25 -10.97 5.28 -6.33
N ARG A 26 -12.26 5.06 -6.52
CA ARG A 26 -13.18 6.08 -7.04
C ARG A 26 -13.70 6.95 -5.90
N VAL A 27 -13.27 8.21 -5.85
CA VAL A 27 -13.75 9.22 -4.90
C VAL A 27 -14.86 10.05 -5.55
N GLY A 28 -16.10 9.77 -5.17
CA GLY A 28 -17.28 10.45 -5.70
C GLY A 28 -17.55 10.11 -7.17
N LYS A 29 -18.14 11.06 -7.91
CA LYS A 29 -18.51 10.83 -9.32
C LYS A 29 -17.35 11.07 -10.29
N ASN A 30 -16.36 11.89 -9.91
CA ASN A 30 -15.43 12.53 -10.84
C ASN A 30 -13.94 12.21 -10.62
N ILE A 31 -13.55 11.57 -9.51
CA ILE A 31 -12.14 11.32 -9.21
C ILE A 31 -11.91 9.81 -9.17
N THR A 32 -11.00 9.33 -10.00
CA THR A 32 -10.55 7.94 -10.03
C THR A 32 -9.06 7.95 -9.73
N LEU A 33 -8.67 7.37 -8.59
CA LEU A 33 -7.28 7.28 -8.16
C LEU A 33 -6.76 5.88 -8.45
N GLN A 34 -5.96 5.75 -9.52
CA GLN A 34 -5.27 4.51 -9.82
C GLN A 34 -3.87 4.55 -9.19
N GLY A 35 -3.63 3.65 -8.25
CA GLY A 35 -2.34 3.46 -7.62
C GLY A 35 -1.82 2.05 -7.86
N SER A 36 -0.53 1.93 -8.12
CA SER A 36 0.17 0.65 -8.11
C SER A 36 1.34 0.75 -7.14
N ALA A 37 1.30 -0.06 -6.08
CA ALA A 37 2.36 -0.14 -5.10
C ALA A 37 2.85 -1.59 -4.99
N ARG A 38 4.16 -1.75 -4.84
CA ARG A 38 4.74 -3.01 -4.42
C ARG A 38 4.59 -3.09 -2.91
N ILE A 39 3.78 -4.04 -2.44
CA ILE A 39 3.47 -4.17 -1.02
C ILE A 39 4.20 -5.39 -0.47
N THR A 40 4.90 -5.23 0.65
CA THR A 40 5.45 -6.36 1.41
C THR A 40 4.44 -6.79 2.49
N PRO A 41 4.18 -8.10 2.68
CA PRO A 41 3.24 -8.57 3.71
C PRO A 41 3.56 -8.08 5.11
N VAL A 42 4.86 -8.02 5.45
CA VAL A 42 5.32 -7.49 6.75
C VAL A 42 5.03 -6.00 6.89
N GLY A 43 5.18 -5.23 5.80
CA GLY A 43 4.93 -3.79 5.78
C GLY A 43 3.47 -3.45 6.04
N VAL A 44 2.53 -4.25 5.53
CA VAL A 44 1.09 -4.06 5.79
C VAL A 44 0.77 -4.26 7.26
N ILE A 45 1.26 -5.34 7.86
CA ILE A 45 1.01 -5.66 9.26
C ILE A 45 1.61 -4.57 10.16
N SER A 46 2.88 -4.18 9.91
CA SER A 46 3.53 -3.10 10.67
C SER A 46 2.80 -1.77 10.54
N THR A 47 2.33 -1.42 9.34
CA THR A 47 1.55 -0.20 9.11
C THR A 47 0.24 -0.25 9.89
N GLY A 48 -0.48 -1.38 9.87
CA GLY A 48 -1.71 -1.56 10.64
C GLY A 48 -1.50 -1.38 12.14
N ILE A 49 -0.46 -1.99 12.70
CA ILE A 49 -0.10 -1.84 14.12
C ILE A 49 0.26 -0.38 14.45
N ALA A 50 1.06 0.27 13.59
CA ALA A 50 1.45 1.66 13.79
C ALA A 50 0.22 2.59 13.81
N VAL A 51 -0.68 2.45 12.84
CA VAL A 51 -1.92 3.23 12.77
C VAL A 51 -2.81 2.98 13.99
N ALA A 52 -2.95 1.73 14.45
CA ALA A 52 -3.72 1.39 15.64
C ALA A 52 -3.14 2.06 16.89
N ALA A 53 -1.81 1.98 17.09
CA ALA A 53 -1.13 2.60 18.21
C ALA A 53 -1.27 4.13 18.20
N MET A 54 -1.10 4.77 17.05
CA MET A 54 -1.26 6.22 16.89
C MET A 54 -2.69 6.66 17.19
N THR A 55 -3.69 5.94 16.65
CA THR A 55 -5.10 6.23 16.89
C THR A 55 -5.47 6.06 18.35
N PHE A 56 -4.96 5.01 19.00
CA PHE A 56 -5.16 4.77 20.43
C PHE A 56 -4.56 5.89 21.28
N ALA A 57 -3.31 6.28 21.02
CA ALA A 57 -2.65 7.38 21.72
C ALA A 57 -3.40 8.71 21.56
N LEU A 58 -3.84 9.02 20.33
CA LEU A 58 -4.63 10.21 20.05
C LEU A 58 -5.98 10.17 20.78
N GLY A 59 -6.68 9.04 20.75
CA GLY A 59 -7.94 8.84 21.47
C GLY A 59 -7.77 8.99 22.98
N TYR A 60 -6.69 8.46 23.54
CA TYR A 60 -6.35 8.62 24.95
C TYR A 60 -6.10 10.09 25.31
N LEU A 61 -5.32 10.81 24.49
CA LEU A 61 -5.04 12.23 24.67
C LEU A 61 -6.33 13.07 24.65
N ILE A 62 -7.21 12.83 23.68
CA ILE A 62 -8.51 13.53 23.60
C ILE A 62 -9.39 13.22 24.82
N SER A 63 -9.42 11.96 25.24
CA SER A 63 -10.17 11.52 26.43
C SER A 63 -9.66 12.16 27.71
N SER A 64 -8.34 12.26 27.89
CA SER A 64 -7.73 12.85 29.08
C SER A 64 -7.99 14.35 29.17
N MET A 65 -7.91 15.08 28.06
CA MET A 65 -8.26 16.50 28.01
C MET A 65 -9.73 16.73 28.38
N ARG A 66 -10.64 15.88 27.89
CA ARG A 66 -12.07 15.99 28.21
C ARG A 66 -12.36 15.76 29.70
N ARG A 67 -11.65 14.83 30.35
CA ARG A 67 -11.80 14.58 31.79
C ARG A 67 -11.18 15.67 32.68
N ARG A 68 -10.26 16.47 32.16
CA ARG A 68 -9.60 17.56 32.91
C ARG A 68 -10.36 18.88 32.85
N GLY A 69 -11.20 19.06 31.83
CA GLY A 69 -12.05 20.24 31.64
C GLY A 69 -13.46 20.13 32.25
N ASN A 70 -13.80 18.99 32.86
CA ASN A 70 -15.03 18.74 33.61
C ASN A 70 -14.68 18.46 35.07
#